data_AF-G9NXD3-F1
#
_entry.id   AF-G9NXD3-F1
#
_cell.length_a   1.000
_cell.length_b   1.000
_cell.length_c   1.000
_cell.angle_alpha   90.00
_cell.angle_beta   90.00
_cell.angle_gamma   90.00
#
_symmetry.space_group_name_H-M   'P 1'
#
loop_
_entity.id
_entity.type
_entity.pdbx_description
1 polymer ?
#
loop_
_entity_poly.entity_id
_entity_poly.type
_entity_poly.pdbx_seq_one_letter_code
_entity_poly.pdbx_strand_id
1 'polypeptide(L)'
;MEAFLRRHLGKLNVITEEPNTLAYTSAFLAPSTSCRVHVNLTRASIDAQYLHNISLKVGRVLRSKTFYSAKDIPCFRNQTHLTDSELLRLYNDVRKAGKWKLENLEWTYVPTLGYQNGNGPSDKSQSDKVAAWISSLRFSISPKYRLQATFCTKHVARSYSLLFRIHITGVYVEMVDFEAPLQVVFPPTEMLDSHSFAHEAN
;
A
#
# COMPACT_ATOMS: atom_id res chain seq x y z
N MET A 1 4.35 -1.03 -9.80
CA MET A 1 4.04 -1.86 -10.99
C MET A 1 3.58 -0.93 -12.10
N GLU A 2 4.02 -1.13 -13.34
CA GLU A 2 3.76 -0.22 -14.45
C GLU A 2 2.71 -0.83 -15.38
N ALA A 3 1.70 -0.06 -15.78
CA ALA A 3 0.73 -0.48 -16.78
C ALA A 3 0.71 0.48 -17.97
N PHE A 4 0.73 -0.07 -19.19
CA PHE A 4 0.77 0.69 -20.43
C PHE A 4 -0.63 0.83 -21.05
N LEU A 5 -1.04 2.07 -21.30
CA LEU A 5 -2.31 2.41 -21.95
C LEU A 5 -2.18 2.21 -23.47
N ARG A 6 -2.90 1.23 -24.07
CA ARG A 6 -2.78 0.87 -25.52
C ARG A 6 -3.32 1.91 -26.53
N ARG A 7 -3.52 3.16 -26.12
CA ARG A 7 -3.69 4.34 -27.00
C ARG A 7 -2.95 5.53 -26.40
N HIS A 8 -1.63 5.58 -26.52
CA HIS A 8 -0.71 6.73 -26.24
C HIS A 8 -1.06 7.73 -25.10
N LEU A 9 -1.77 7.33 -24.04
CA LEU A 9 -2.29 8.21 -22.98
C LEU A 9 -1.28 8.48 -21.85
N GLY A 10 -0.02 8.08 -22.02
CA GLY A 10 1.01 8.21 -21.00
C GLY A 10 1.16 6.95 -20.15
N LYS A 11 1.85 7.09 -19.02
CA LYS A 11 2.16 6.00 -18.10
C LYS A 11 1.39 6.17 -16.80
N LEU A 12 0.78 5.08 -16.35
CA LEU A 12 0.05 5.04 -15.09
C LEU A 12 0.83 4.16 -14.10
N ASN A 13 1.20 4.76 -12.98
CA ASN A 13 1.88 4.10 -11.88
C ASN A 13 0.95 4.09 -10.68
N VAL A 14 0.75 2.91 -10.11
CA VAL A 14 0.02 2.77 -8.85
C VAL A 14 0.99 2.27 -7.78
N ILE A 15 1.02 2.98 -6.66
CA ILE A 15 1.93 2.76 -5.53
C ILE A 15 1.09 2.62 -4.28
N THR A 16 1.42 1.66 -3.43
CA THR A 16 0.74 1.44 -2.14
C THR A 16 1.73 1.66 -1.02
N GLU A 17 1.36 2.44 -0.01
CA GLU A 17 2.12 2.58 1.23
C GLU A 17 1.81 1.44 2.18
N GLU A 18 2.81 1.01 2.95
CA GLU A 18 2.61 0.05 4.03
C GLU A 18 1.65 0.62 5.08
N PRO A 19 0.60 -0.11 5.48
CA PRO A 19 -0.30 0.36 6.53
C PRO A 19 0.41 0.45 7.88
N ASN A 20 -0.05 1.38 8.72
CA ASN A 20 0.36 1.39 10.13
C ASN A 20 -0.04 0.10 10.82
N THR A 21 0.70 -0.23 11.88
CA THR A 21 0.41 -1.38 12.75
C THR A 21 -1.04 -1.35 13.27
N LEU A 22 -1.71 -2.49 13.17
CA LEU A 22 -3.01 -2.70 13.80
C LEU A 22 -2.79 -3.10 15.27
N ALA A 23 -3.00 -2.15 16.19
CA ALA A 23 -2.83 -2.36 17.62
C ALA A 23 -4.18 -2.68 18.30
N TYR A 24 -4.22 -3.81 19.01
CA TYR A 24 -5.33 -4.17 19.90
C TYR A 24 -5.02 -3.67 21.31
N THR A 25 -5.45 -2.45 21.63
CA THR A 25 -5.35 -1.90 23.00
C THR A 25 -6.62 -2.24 23.79
N SER A 26 -6.53 -2.19 25.13
CA SER A 26 -7.70 -2.34 26.01
C SER A 26 -8.77 -1.27 25.79
N ALA A 27 -8.38 -0.10 25.26
CA ALA A 27 -9.26 1.04 25.03
C ALA A 27 -10.14 0.90 23.77
N PHE A 28 -9.74 0.10 22.76
CA PHE A 28 -10.45 0.02 21.48
C PHE A 28 -11.04 -1.37 21.22
N LEU A 29 -12.36 -1.48 21.35
CA LEU A 29 -13.12 -2.70 21.04
C LEU A 29 -13.10 -3.07 19.54
N ALA A 30 -12.84 -2.09 18.66
CA ALA A 30 -12.78 -2.28 17.22
C ALA A 30 -11.55 -1.53 16.65
N PRO A 31 -10.34 -2.11 16.70
CA PRO A 31 -9.16 -1.44 16.20
C PRO A 31 -9.24 -1.27 14.69
N SER A 32 -8.67 -0.17 14.22
CA SER A 32 -8.58 0.13 12.79
C SER A 32 -7.21 0.69 12.46
N THR A 33 -6.75 0.41 11.24
CA THR A 33 -5.60 1.07 10.63
C THR A 33 -5.97 1.57 9.25
N SER A 34 -5.07 2.26 8.56
CA SER A 34 -5.30 2.73 7.20
C SER A 34 -4.12 2.43 6.29
N CYS A 35 -4.42 2.12 5.04
CA CYS A 35 -3.44 2.01 3.95
C CYS A 35 -3.70 3.12 2.94
N ARG A 36 -2.62 3.67 2.37
CA ARG A 36 -2.70 4.70 1.34
C ARG A 36 -2.29 4.14 -0.02
N VAL A 37 -3.00 4.54 -1.06
CA VAL A 37 -2.67 4.22 -2.45
C VAL A 37 -2.58 5.50 -3.25
N HIS A 38 -1.49 5.63 -4.00
CA HIS A 38 -1.22 6.71 -4.93
C HIS A 38 -1.37 6.24 -6.36
N VAL A 39 -2.13 6.99 -7.13
CA VAL A 39 -2.31 6.79 -8.57
C VAL A 39 -1.67 7.97 -9.28
N ASN A 40 -0.58 7.70 -9.99
CA ASN A 40 0.23 8.70 -10.66
C ASN A 40 0.12 8.52 -12.17
N LEU A 41 -0.28 9.56 -12.86
CA LEU A 41 -0.44 9.57 -14.31
C LEU A 41 0.55 10.57 -14.91
N THR A 42 1.48 10.08 -15.72
CA THR A 42 2.51 10.89 -16.37
C THR A 42 2.26 10.99 -17.87
N ARG A 43 2.05 12.22 -18.37
CA ARG A 43 1.93 12.53 -19.80
C ARG A 43 2.24 14.00 -20.09
N ALA A 44 2.69 14.28 -21.32
CA ALA A 44 2.91 15.64 -21.83
C ALA A 44 1.62 16.45 -22.08
N SER A 45 0.44 15.83 -22.23
CA SER A 45 -0.84 16.53 -22.46
C SER A 45 -2.07 15.66 -22.13
N ILE A 46 -2.52 15.70 -20.89
CA ILE A 46 -3.86 15.21 -20.52
C ILE A 46 -4.71 16.42 -20.21
N ASP A 47 -5.84 16.57 -20.93
CA ASP A 47 -6.82 17.57 -20.56
C ASP A 47 -7.45 17.16 -19.23
N ALA A 48 -7.53 18.10 -18.29
CA ALA A 48 -8.09 17.88 -16.96
C ALA A 48 -9.50 17.27 -17.00
N GLN A 49 -10.27 17.54 -18.07
CA GLN A 49 -11.59 16.96 -18.28
C GLN A 49 -11.57 15.42 -18.38
N TYR A 50 -10.51 14.81 -18.94
CA TYR A 50 -10.40 13.35 -19.01
C TYR A 50 -10.17 12.72 -17.64
N LEU A 51 -9.55 13.45 -16.70
CA LEU A 51 -9.27 12.94 -15.35
C LEU A 51 -10.55 12.68 -14.54
N HIS A 52 -11.61 13.47 -14.79
CA HIS A 52 -12.91 13.28 -14.13
C HIS A 52 -13.61 11.98 -14.54
N ASN A 53 -13.30 11.45 -15.73
CA ASN A 53 -13.86 10.17 -16.18
C ASN A 53 -13.13 8.96 -15.58
N ILE A 54 -12.02 9.18 -14.87
CA ILE A 54 -11.26 8.10 -14.23
C ILE A 54 -11.90 7.78 -12.88
N SER A 55 -12.29 6.51 -12.71
CA SER A 55 -12.79 6.03 -11.42
C SER A 55 -12.12 4.72 -11.02
N LEU A 56 -12.05 4.51 -9.69
CA LEU A 56 -11.33 3.41 -9.08
C LEU A 56 -12.28 2.41 -8.43
N LYS A 57 -12.11 1.13 -8.76
CA LYS A 57 -12.72 0.02 -8.03
C LYS A 57 -11.63 -0.73 -7.29
N VAL A 58 -11.73 -0.81 -5.97
CA VAL A 58 -10.76 -1.47 -5.10
C VAL A 58 -11.43 -2.64 -4.40
N GLY A 59 -11.00 -3.85 -4.75
CA GLY A 59 -11.28 -5.06 -3.97
C GLY A 59 -10.21 -5.24 -2.91
N ARG A 60 -10.60 -5.60 -1.68
CA ARG A 60 -9.66 -5.80 -0.57
C ARG A 60 -9.84 -7.17 0.05
N VAL A 61 -8.73 -7.80 0.38
CA VAL A 61 -8.69 -9.11 1.01
C VAL A 61 -7.61 -9.10 2.07
N LEU A 62 -7.93 -9.59 3.27
CA LEU A 62 -6.95 -9.85 4.32
C LEU A 62 -6.50 -11.30 4.20
N ARG A 63 -5.20 -11.51 4.09
CA ARG A 63 -4.56 -12.81 4.04
C ARG A 63 -3.74 -13.02 5.29
N SER A 64 -3.91 -14.16 5.95
CA SER A 64 -3.05 -14.60 7.05
C SER A 64 -2.28 -15.85 6.64
N LYS A 65 -0.96 -15.80 6.80
CA LYS A 65 -0.05 -16.91 6.55
C LYS A 65 0.50 -17.38 7.88
N THR A 66 0.32 -18.65 8.21
CA THR A 66 0.96 -19.29 9.37
C THR A 66 1.88 -20.39 8.87
N PHE A 67 3.15 -20.29 9.21
CA PHE A 67 4.19 -21.24 8.85
C PHE A 67 4.51 -22.10 10.07
N TYR A 68 4.59 -23.41 9.87
CA TYR A 68 5.02 -24.38 10.86
C TYR A 68 6.21 -25.14 10.32
N SER A 69 7.26 -25.31 11.12
CA SER A 69 8.47 -26.04 10.72
C SER A 69 8.91 -26.99 11.83
N ALA A 70 9.38 -28.18 11.44
CA ALA A 70 10.05 -29.10 12.36
C ALA A 70 11.54 -28.71 12.60
N LYS A 71 12.06 -27.74 11.86
CA LYS A 71 13.40 -27.16 12.01
C LYS A 71 13.30 -25.66 12.31
N ASP A 72 14.36 -25.09 12.85
CA ASP A 72 14.45 -23.66 13.12
C ASP A 72 14.14 -22.84 11.85
N ILE A 73 13.08 -22.03 11.92
CA ILE A 73 12.73 -21.01 10.96
C ILE A 73 13.69 -19.85 11.21
N PRO A 74 14.54 -19.47 10.23
CA PRO A 74 15.38 -18.29 10.36
C PRO A 74 14.48 -17.05 10.44
N CYS A 75 14.50 -16.37 11.58
CA CYS A 75 13.78 -15.12 11.77
C CYS A 75 14.51 -13.98 11.00
N PHE A 76 13.99 -13.55 9.84
CA PHE A 76 14.40 -12.38 9.00
C PHE A 76 15.66 -12.57 8.14
N ARG A 77 15.91 -11.88 7.00
CA ARG A 77 15.41 -10.68 6.31
C ARG A 77 15.55 -11.01 4.81
N ASN A 78 14.54 -10.86 3.95
CA ASN A 78 14.56 -11.17 2.51
C ASN A 78 14.52 -12.66 2.09
N GLN A 79 13.37 -13.34 2.23
CA GLN A 79 13.18 -14.62 1.51
C GLN A 79 11.88 -14.62 0.71
N THR A 80 12.05 -14.46 -0.60
CA THR A 80 11.13 -14.86 -1.68
C THR A 80 11.09 -16.38 -1.89
N HIS A 81 11.87 -17.16 -1.12
CA HIS A 81 11.98 -18.61 -1.25
C HIS A 81 11.69 -19.31 0.09
N LEU A 82 10.41 -19.52 0.38
CA LEU A 82 9.96 -20.55 1.34
C LEU A 82 9.53 -21.83 0.58
N THR A 83 10.16 -22.07 -0.57
CA THR A 83 9.98 -23.25 -1.41
C THR A 83 11.06 -24.28 -1.09
N ASP A 84 10.64 -25.53 -0.90
CA ASP A 84 11.45 -26.76 -0.83
C ASP A 84 12.10 -27.16 0.50
N SER A 85 11.35 -27.11 1.59
CA SER A 85 11.60 -28.02 2.71
C SER A 85 10.32 -28.81 2.99
N GLU A 86 10.37 -30.13 2.86
CA GLU A 86 9.26 -31.05 3.21
C GLU A 86 8.78 -30.89 4.66
N LEU A 87 9.56 -30.19 5.48
CA LEU A 87 9.30 -29.94 6.90
C LEU A 87 8.56 -28.63 7.17
N LEU A 88 8.32 -27.79 6.16
CA LEU A 88 7.61 -26.52 6.28
C LEU A 88 6.14 -26.67 5.83
N ARG A 89 5.20 -26.50 6.75
CA ARG A 89 3.76 -26.46 6.46
C ARG A 89 3.26 -25.02 6.46
N LEU A 90 2.58 -24.62 5.39
CA LEU A 90 1.93 -23.32 5.27
C LEU A 90 0.41 -23.46 5.41
N TYR A 91 -0.15 -22.80 6.42
CA TYR A 91 -1.57 -22.56 6.54
C TYR A 91 -1.90 -21.15 6.04
N ASN A 92 -2.78 -21.05 5.04
CA ASN A 92 -3.15 -19.79 4.41
C ASN A 92 -4.67 -19.58 4.53
N ASP A 93 -5.09 -18.54 5.24
CA ASP A 93 -6.49 -18.14 5.38
C ASP A 93 -6.69 -16.77 4.71
N VAL A 94 -7.69 -16.68 3.86
CA VAL A 94 -7.94 -15.55 2.95
C VAL A 94 -9.37 -15.08 3.15
N ARG A 95 -9.52 -13.84 3.63
CA ARG A 95 -10.82 -13.30 4.03
C ARG A 95 -11.11 -11.98 3.33
N LYS A 96 -12.31 -11.85 2.79
CA LYS A 96 -12.72 -10.63 2.07
C LYS A 96 -12.86 -9.47 3.05
N ALA A 97 -12.18 -8.36 2.76
CA ALA A 97 -12.18 -7.13 3.55
C ALA A 97 -13.05 -6.02 2.94
N GLY A 98 -13.94 -6.38 2.00
CA GLY A 98 -14.90 -5.49 1.35
C GLY A 98 -14.46 -5.01 -0.04
N LYS A 99 -15.35 -4.26 -0.69
CA LYS A 99 -15.15 -3.64 -2.01
C LYS A 99 -15.52 -2.16 -1.92
N TRP A 100 -14.72 -1.31 -2.55
CA TRP A 100 -14.91 0.12 -2.59
C TRP A 100 -14.95 0.56 -4.04
N LYS A 101 -15.87 1.47 -4.36
CA LYS A 101 -15.89 2.19 -5.63
C LYS A 101 -15.74 3.65 -5.28
N LEU A 102 -14.74 4.29 -5.87
CA LEU A 102 -14.56 5.71 -5.77
C LEU A 102 -14.65 6.32 -7.17
N GLU A 103 -15.54 7.27 -7.29
CA GLU A 103 -15.78 8.05 -8.49
C GLU A 103 -15.26 9.47 -8.24
N ASN A 104 -14.99 10.22 -9.31
CA ASN A 104 -14.56 11.61 -9.24
C ASN A 104 -13.29 11.78 -8.39
N LEU A 105 -12.23 11.07 -8.77
CA LEU A 105 -10.94 11.17 -8.10
C LEU A 105 -10.46 12.63 -8.11
N GLU A 106 -10.01 13.11 -6.95
CA GLU A 106 -9.32 14.39 -6.86
C GLU A 106 -7.89 14.23 -7.39
N TRP A 107 -7.54 15.05 -8.37
CA TRP A 107 -6.25 15.01 -9.05
C TRP A 107 -5.46 16.28 -8.75
N THR A 108 -4.26 16.10 -8.24
CA THR A 108 -3.32 17.18 -7.99
C THR A 108 -2.27 17.20 -9.10
N TYR A 109 -2.12 18.35 -9.76
CA TYR A 109 -1.06 18.57 -10.74
C TYR A 109 0.27 18.81 -10.04
N VAL A 110 1.29 18.02 -10.38
CA VAL A 110 2.65 18.17 -9.89
C VAL A 110 3.56 18.44 -11.09
N PRO A 111 4.01 19.70 -11.28
CA PRO A 111 5.00 20.01 -12.30
C PRO A 111 6.36 19.46 -11.90
N THR A 112 6.97 18.63 -12.74
CA THR A 112 8.35 18.19 -12.54
C THR A 112 9.28 19.36 -12.86
N LEU A 113 9.79 20.04 -11.83
CA LEU A 113 10.84 21.05 -11.98
C LEU A 113 12.12 20.31 -12.38
N GLY A 114 12.53 20.44 -13.64
CA GLY A 114 13.84 19.99 -14.08
C GLY A 114 14.91 20.71 -13.26
N TYR A 115 15.77 19.96 -12.56
CA TYR A 115 17.01 20.48 -12.01
C TYR A 115 17.82 21.10 -13.16
N GLN A 116 17.83 22.43 -13.27
CA GLN A 116 18.86 23.12 -14.03
C GLN A 116 20.08 23.24 -13.12
N ASN A 117 21.00 22.29 -13.22
CA ASN A 117 22.37 22.54 -12.79
C ASN A 117 22.95 23.56 -13.77
N GLY A 118 23.19 24.78 -13.30
CA GLY A 118 23.84 25.83 -14.05
C GLY A 118 25.28 25.45 -14.37
N ASN A 119 25.58 25.32 -15.67
CA ASN A 119 26.72 25.92 -16.38
C ASN A 119 27.12 25.05 -17.58
N GLY A 120 26.76 25.52 -18.78
CA GLY A 120 27.26 25.00 -20.05
C GLY A 120 26.41 25.50 -21.23
N PRO A 121 27.01 26.13 -22.26
CA PRO A 121 26.26 26.54 -23.44
C PRO A 121 26.13 25.34 -24.40
N SER A 122 24.97 25.24 -25.05
CA SER A 122 24.68 24.38 -26.20
C SER A 122 24.39 22.90 -25.87
N ASP A 123 23.11 22.57 -25.66
CA ASP A 123 22.38 21.75 -26.63
C ASP A 123 20.88 21.77 -26.30
N LYS A 124 20.05 21.95 -27.33
CA LYS A 124 18.59 21.80 -27.23
C LYS A 124 18.24 20.32 -27.10
N SER A 125 18.67 19.66 -26.02
CA SER A 125 18.09 18.40 -25.60
C SER A 125 16.82 18.75 -24.83
N GLN A 126 15.70 18.40 -25.45
CA GLN A 126 14.36 18.50 -24.90
C GLN A 126 14.31 17.64 -23.64
N SER A 127 14.69 18.24 -22.50
CA SER A 127 14.42 17.70 -21.18
C SER A 127 12.90 17.53 -21.09
N ASP A 128 12.45 16.30 -21.25
CA ASP A 128 11.06 15.90 -21.10
C ASP A 128 10.60 16.32 -19.71
N LYS A 129 9.99 17.50 -19.62
CA LYS A 129 9.25 17.95 -18.44
C LYS A 129 8.01 17.08 -18.35
N VAL A 130 8.17 15.88 -17.81
CA VAL A 130 7.04 14.96 -17.62
C VAL A 130 6.24 15.47 -16.43
N ALA A 131 5.21 16.26 -16.69
CA ALA A 131 4.25 16.63 -15.67
C ALA A 131 3.46 15.39 -15.21
N ALA A 132 3.13 15.34 -13.92
CA ALA A 132 2.42 14.23 -13.31
C ALA A 132 1.12 14.71 -12.66
N TRP A 133 0.06 13.92 -12.82
CA TRP A 133 -1.17 14.06 -12.05
C TRP A 133 -1.21 12.97 -10.98
N ILE A 134 -1.48 13.33 -9.74
CA ILE A 134 -1.48 12.41 -8.60
C ILE A 134 -2.85 12.44 -7.93
N SER A 135 -3.41 11.25 -7.68
CA SER A 135 -4.56 11.07 -6.80
C SER A 135 -4.16 10.16 -5.63
N SER A 136 -4.55 10.54 -4.41
CA SER A 136 -4.19 9.83 -3.18
C SER A 136 -5.43 9.34 -2.45
N LEU A 137 -5.41 8.07 -2.06
CA LEU A 137 -6.58 7.37 -1.55
C LEU A 137 -6.26 6.70 -0.24
N ARG A 138 -7.10 6.92 0.78
CA ARG A 138 -6.93 6.31 2.10
C ARG A 138 -8.05 5.33 2.37
N PHE A 139 -7.68 4.10 2.70
CA PHE A 139 -8.63 3.03 3.01
C PHE A 139 -8.51 2.63 4.48
N SER A 140 -9.64 2.61 5.19
CA SER A 140 -9.68 2.05 6.56
C SER A 140 -9.74 0.53 6.54
N ILE A 141 -8.97 -0.09 7.42
CA ILE A 141 -8.90 -1.54 7.63
C ILE A 141 -9.38 -1.78 9.05
N SER A 142 -10.61 -2.27 9.17
CA SER A 142 -11.24 -2.62 10.45
C SER A 142 -11.69 -4.08 10.36
N PRO A 143 -10.89 -5.04 10.86
CA PRO A 143 -11.27 -6.45 10.85
C PRO A 143 -12.55 -6.67 11.65
N LYS A 144 -13.48 -7.47 11.12
CA LYS A 144 -14.74 -7.83 11.82
C LYS A 144 -14.53 -8.80 12.98
N TYR A 145 -13.35 -9.38 13.09
CA TYR A 145 -12.97 -10.39 14.07
C TYR A 145 -11.59 -10.05 14.62
N ARG A 146 -11.33 -10.51 15.83
CA ARG A 146 -10.04 -10.31 16.50
C ARG A 146 -8.95 -11.12 15.78
N LEU A 147 -7.96 -10.43 15.22
CA LEU A 147 -6.77 -11.06 14.65
C LEU A 147 -5.84 -11.50 15.79
N GLN A 148 -5.08 -12.57 15.56
CA GLN A 148 -3.99 -12.97 16.45
C GLN A 148 -2.71 -12.17 16.12
N ALA A 149 -1.77 -12.08 17.05
CA ALA A 149 -0.55 -11.29 16.85
C ALA A 149 0.26 -11.75 15.64
N THR A 150 0.96 -10.82 14.99
CA THR A 150 2.08 -11.11 14.10
C THR A 150 3.26 -11.52 14.96
N PHE A 151 3.89 -12.66 14.66
CA PHE A 151 5.05 -13.14 15.42
C PHE A 151 5.92 -14.07 14.57
N CYS A 152 7.16 -14.25 15.00
CA CYS A 152 8.09 -15.21 14.41
C CYS A 152 8.87 -15.89 15.54
N THR A 153 8.73 -17.21 15.64
CA THR A 153 9.48 -18.06 16.57
C THR A 153 10.31 -19.06 15.77
N LYS A 154 11.15 -19.84 16.46
CA LYS A 154 11.93 -20.91 15.86
C LYS A 154 11.09 -21.94 15.08
N HIS A 155 9.84 -22.20 15.45
CA HIS A 155 9.07 -23.29 14.81
C HIS A 155 7.78 -22.81 14.17
N VAL A 156 7.30 -21.63 14.56
CA VAL A 156 6.03 -21.09 14.09
C VAL A 156 6.19 -19.60 13.78
N ALA A 157 5.71 -19.18 12.61
CA ALA A 157 5.62 -17.77 12.26
C ALA A 157 4.24 -17.43 11.73
N ARG A 158 3.72 -16.25 12.07
CA ARG A 158 2.48 -15.73 11.53
C ARG A 158 2.69 -14.32 10.99
N SER A 159 2.24 -14.11 9.76
CA SER A 159 2.18 -12.81 9.12
C SER A 159 0.83 -12.55 8.47
N TYR A 160 0.50 -11.28 8.32
CA TYR A 160 -0.69 -10.83 7.60
C TYR A 160 -0.28 -9.96 6.43
N SER A 161 -1.09 -9.99 5.38
CA SER A 161 -0.99 -9.09 4.26
C SER A 161 -2.36 -8.65 3.76
N LEU A 162 -2.42 -7.43 3.26
CA LEU A 162 -3.57 -6.88 2.59
C LEU A 162 -3.35 -7.00 1.10
N LEU A 163 -4.24 -7.75 0.45
CA LEU A 163 -4.29 -7.83 -0.99
C LEU A 163 -5.29 -6.81 -1.52
N PHE A 164 -4.82 -5.93 -2.40
CA PHE A 164 -5.64 -4.96 -3.11
C PHE A 164 -5.71 -5.36 -4.58
N ARG A 165 -6.92 -5.49 -5.09
CA ARG A 165 -7.17 -5.58 -6.53
C ARG A 165 -7.76 -4.27 -7.01
N ILE A 166 -6.99 -3.54 -7.80
CA ILE A 166 -7.33 -2.21 -8.26
C ILE A 166 -7.70 -2.29 -9.74
N HIS A 167 -8.92 -1.87 -10.04
CA HIS A 167 -9.44 -1.76 -11.39
C HIS A 167 -9.77 -0.30 -11.69
N ILE A 168 -9.10 0.24 -12.70
CA ILE A 168 -9.20 1.64 -13.10
C ILE A 168 -10.10 1.68 -14.33
N THR A 169 -11.20 2.42 -14.23
CA THR A 169 -12.15 2.61 -15.33
C THR A 169 -12.06 4.02 -15.88
N GLY A 170 -12.47 4.20 -17.14
CA GLY A 170 -12.26 5.45 -17.89
C GLY A 170 -10.94 5.48 -18.68
N VAL A 171 -10.05 4.51 -18.43
CA VAL A 171 -8.80 4.29 -19.17
C VAL A 171 -8.57 2.80 -19.42
N TYR A 172 -7.87 2.44 -20.50
CA TYR A 172 -7.60 1.04 -20.86
C TYR A 172 -6.35 0.53 -20.13
N VAL A 173 -6.51 0.15 -18.86
CA VAL A 173 -5.43 -0.37 -17.98
C VAL A 173 -5.78 -1.78 -17.54
N GLU A 174 -4.77 -2.64 -17.48
CA GLU A 174 -4.91 -3.95 -16.85
C GLU A 174 -5.16 -3.81 -15.34
N MET A 175 -5.87 -4.77 -14.74
CA MET A 175 -6.04 -4.79 -13.29
C MET A 175 -4.69 -4.92 -12.60
N VAL A 176 -4.51 -4.17 -11.51
CA VAL A 176 -3.27 -4.19 -10.75
C VAL A 176 -3.53 -4.80 -9.37
N ASP A 177 -2.75 -5.84 -9.05
CA ASP A 177 -2.79 -6.51 -7.76
C ASP A 177 -1.59 -6.07 -6.89
N PHE A 178 -1.87 -5.71 -5.64
CA PHE A 178 -0.86 -5.31 -4.65
C PHE A 178 -0.96 -6.16 -3.39
N GLU A 179 0.18 -6.46 -2.78
CA GLU A 179 0.28 -7.06 -1.46
C GLU A 179 1.04 -6.09 -0.54
N ALA A 180 0.38 -5.58 0.50
CA ALA A 180 1.03 -4.78 1.54
C ALA A 180 1.08 -5.58 2.84
N PRO A 181 2.23 -5.67 3.54
CA PRO A 181 2.30 -6.35 4.82
C PRO A 181 1.45 -5.63 5.87
N LEU A 182 0.89 -6.39 6.82
CA LEU A 182 0.13 -5.84 7.94
C LEU A 182 0.68 -6.43 9.25
N GLN A 183 1.14 -5.54 10.14
CA GLN A 183 1.56 -5.92 11.47
C GLN A 183 0.40 -5.85 12.46
N VAL A 184 0.20 -6.91 13.24
CA VAL A 184 -0.82 -6.99 14.30
C VAL A 184 -0.12 -7.12 15.65
N VAL A 185 -0.39 -6.20 16.58
CA VAL A 185 0.27 -6.16 17.89
C VAL A 185 -0.72 -6.00 19.03
N PHE A 186 -0.29 -6.44 20.22
CA PHE A 186 -1.01 -6.31 21.48
C PHE A 186 -0.06 -5.56 22.44
N PRO A 187 -0.07 -4.22 22.41
CA PRO A 187 0.84 -3.45 23.24
C PRO A 187 0.44 -3.61 24.73
N PRO A 188 1.41 -3.60 25.65
CA PRO A 188 1.14 -3.50 27.08
C PRO A 188 0.37 -2.21 27.40
N THR A 189 -0.48 -2.25 28.41
CA THR A 189 -1.36 -1.13 28.81
C THR A 189 -0.59 0.15 29.18
N GLU A 190 0.69 0.03 29.58
CA GLU A 190 1.55 1.13 30.06
C GLU A 190 2.07 2.08 28.95
N MET A 191 1.83 1.81 27.66
CA MET A 191 2.32 2.66 26.57
C MET A 191 1.41 3.84 26.19
N LEU A 192 0.37 4.14 26.97
CA LEU A 192 -0.59 5.22 26.67
C LEU A 192 -0.32 6.55 27.41
N ASP A 193 0.59 6.58 28.39
CA ASP A 193 0.81 7.78 29.23
C ASP A 193 1.97 8.68 28.78
N SER A 194 2.71 8.32 27.73
CA SER A 194 3.91 9.08 27.30
C SER A 194 3.64 10.18 26.25
N HIS A 195 2.38 10.46 25.91
CA HIS A 195 2.02 11.58 25.02
C HIS A 195 1.18 12.69 25.69
N SER A 196 0.94 12.62 27.00
CA SER A 196 0.18 13.65 27.74
C SER A 196 1.05 14.68 28.48
N PHE A 197 2.38 14.63 28.39
CA PHE A 197 3.27 15.62 29.01
C PHE A 197 3.97 16.51 27.97
N ALA A 198 3.18 17.32 27.26
CA ALA A 198 3.71 18.46 26.52
C ALA A 198 2.62 19.54 26.34
N HIS A 199 2.06 20.02 27.44
CA HIS A 199 1.47 21.37 27.52
C HIS A 199 1.21 21.71 28.99
N GLU A 200 2.25 22.21 29.67
CA GLU A 200 2.17 23.23 30.72
C GLU A 200 3.57 23.42 31.32
N ALA A 201 4.26 24.48 30.88
CA ALA A 201 5.14 25.30 31.73
C ALA A 201 5.67 26.50 30.93
N ASN A 202 5.26 27.69 31.41
CA ASN A 202 5.71 29.06 31.14
C ASN A 202 5.44 29.70 29.78
#